data_AF-A0A7S0WDM4-F1
#
_entry.id   AF-A0A7S0WDM4-F1
#
_cell.length_a   1.000
_cell.length_b   1.000
_cell.length_c   1.000
_cell.angle_alpha   90.00
_cell.angle_beta   90.00
_cell.angle_gamma   90.00
#
_symmetry.space_group_name_H-M   'P 1'
#
loop_
_entity.id
_entity.type
_entity.pdbx_description
1 polymer ?
#
loop_
_entity_poly.entity_id
_entity_poly.type
_entity_poly.pdbx_seq_one_letter_code
_entity_poly.pdbx_strand_id
1 'polypeptide(L)'
;VHVSNRSAAYAALGRWDAALVDAKTTVRLNSEWAKGYARLANAYAGLERLSDAVEAWRSCVKYDDENEHFQASLRKAEDAEAQSLKEGKFKFQAKRKVDTGIG
;
A
#
# COMPACT_ATOMS: atom_id res chain seq x y z
N VAL A 1 2.36 20.97 -5.58
CA VAL A 1 2.17 20.21 -4.32
C VAL A 1 2.42 18.74 -4.59
N HIS A 2 3.46 18.15 -4.00
CA HIS A 2 3.83 16.75 -4.22
C HIS A 2 2.70 15.83 -3.77
N VAL A 3 2.11 15.06 -4.70
CA VAL A 3 0.98 14.15 -4.46
C VAL A 3 1.30 13.13 -3.35
N SER A 4 2.58 12.77 -3.19
CA SER A 4 3.07 11.92 -2.10
C SER A 4 2.95 12.56 -0.71
N ASN A 5 3.27 13.86 -0.57
CA ASN A 5 3.11 14.56 0.71
C ASN A 5 1.62 14.70 1.06
N ARG A 6 0.77 14.91 0.06
CA ARG A 6 -0.70 14.94 0.26
C ARG A 6 -1.24 13.57 0.66
N SER A 7 -0.75 12.49 0.04
CA SER A 7 -1.05 11.11 0.47
C SER A 7 -0.69 10.89 1.94
N ALA A 8 0.51 11.30 2.35
CA ALA A 8 0.96 11.19 3.74
C ALA A 8 0.09 11.99 4.72
N ALA A 9 -0.31 13.20 4.33
CA ALA A 9 -1.22 14.03 5.14
C ALA A 9 -2.60 13.36 5.28
N TYR A 10 -3.16 12.82 4.19
CA TYR A 10 -4.42 12.09 4.27
C TYR A 10 -4.33 10.84 5.14
N ALA A 11 -3.23 10.09 5.04
CA ALA A 11 -2.96 8.94 5.91
C ALA A 11 -2.90 9.35 7.39
N ALA A 12 -2.20 10.44 7.73
CA ALA A 12 -2.14 10.95 9.09
C ALA A 12 -3.51 11.39 9.64
N LEU A 13 -4.42 11.80 8.76
CA LEU A 13 -5.81 12.16 9.10
C LEU A 13 -6.77 10.96 9.09
N GLY A 14 -6.28 9.72 8.89
CA GLY A 14 -7.11 8.53 8.78
C GLY A 14 -7.97 8.47 7.51
N ARG A 15 -7.73 9.35 6.53
CA ARG A 15 -8.45 9.41 5.25
C ARG A 15 -7.81 8.47 4.24
N TRP A 16 -7.88 7.17 4.50
CA TRP A 16 -7.11 6.16 3.78
C TRP A 16 -7.47 6.02 2.29
N ASP A 17 -8.74 6.18 1.91
CA ASP A 17 -9.14 6.16 0.49
C ASP A 17 -8.50 7.31 -0.30
N ALA A 18 -8.48 8.52 0.26
CA ALA A 18 -7.84 9.66 -0.36
C ALA A 18 -6.31 9.49 -0.41
N ALA A 19 -5.72 8.95 0.67
CA ALA A 19 -4.31 8.60 0.70
C ALA A 19 -3.95 7.57 -0.39
N LEU A 20 -4.82 6.58 -0.62
CA LEU A 20 -4.64 5.53 -1.61
C LEU A 20 -4.65 6.08 -3.04
N VAL A 21 -5.59 6.98 -3.37
CA VAL A 21 -5.66 7.62 -4.69
C VAL A 21 -4.37 8.39 -4.99
N ASP A 22 -3.88 9.14 -4.02
CA ASP A 22 -2.66 9.93 -4.16
C ASP A 22 -1.41 9.03 -4.21
N ALA A 23 -1.35 7.97 -3.41
CA ALA A 23 -0.25 7.01 -3.43
C ALA A 23 -0.17 6.25 -4.76
N LYS A 24 -1.31 5.81 -5.31
CA LYS A 24 -1.38 5.19 -6.64
C LYS A 24 -0.90 6.13 -7.74
N THR A 25 -1.25 7.41 -7.64
CA THR A 25 -0.76 8.42 -8.56
C THR A 25 0.74 8.63 -8.42
N THR A 26 1.25 8.62 -7.19
CA THR A 26 2.68 8.73 -6.90
C THR A 26 3.49 7.62 -7.57
N VAL A 27 3.10 6.35 -7.40
CA VAL A 27 3.82 5.21 -8.02
C VAL A 27 3.65 5.18 -9.55
N ARG A 28 2.55 5.73 -10.09
CA ARG A 28 2.37 5.87 -11.54
C ARG A 28 3.28 6.95 -12.14
N LEU A 29 3.53 8.03 -11.38
CA LEU A 29 4.41 9.11 -11.82
C LEU A 29 5.89 8.73 -11.72
N ASN A 30 6.25 7.92 -10.71
CA ASN A 30 7.59 7.36 -10.59
C ASN A 30 7.51 5.95 -10.01
N SER A 31 7.66 4.96 -10.89
CA SER A 31 7.56 3.53 -10.58
C SER A 31 8.82 2.95 -9.94
N GLU A 32 9.90 3.71 -9.82
CA GLU A 32 11.15 3.25 -9.20
C GLU A 32 11.38 3.90 -7.83
N TRP A 33 10.43 4.73 -7.38
CA TRP A 33 10.57 5.44 -6.13
C TRP A 33 10.03 4.64 -4.95
N ALA A 34 10.94 4.03 -4.18
CA ALA A 34 10.61 3.20 -3.01
C ALA A 34 9.64 3.88 -2.03
N LYS A 35 9.83 5.16 -1.70
CA LYS A 35 8.94 5.89 -0.78
C LYS A 35 7.51 6.03 -1.31
N GLY A 36 7.32 6.03 -2.63
CA GLY A 36 5.98 6.03 -3.25
C GLY A 36 5.22 4.75 -2.91
N TYR A 37 5.90 3.61 -3.00
CA TYR A 37 5.36 2.31 -2.59
C TYR A 37 5.13 2.22 -1.09
N ALA A 38 5.99 2.82 -0.25
CA ALA A 38 5.75 2.91 1.19
C ALA A 38 4.44 3.68 1.51
N ARG A 39 4.13 4.77 0.79
CA ARG A 39 2.84 5.47 0.94
C ARG A 39 1.67 4.61 0.50
N LEU A 40 1.84 3.86 -0.59
CA LEU A 40 0.83 2.96 -1.11
C LEU A 40 0.51 1.84 -0.11
N ALA A 41 1.55 1.23 0.46
CA ALA A 41 1.44 0.17 1.44
C ALA A 41 0.73 0.65 2.72
N ASN A 42 1.11 1.82 3.24
CA ASN A 42 0.46 2.42 4.40
C ASN A 42 -1.03 2.72 4.15
N ALA A 43 -1.38 3.21 2.96
CA ALA A 43 -2.77 3.46 2.59
C ALA A 43 -3.58 2.15 2.51
N TYR A 44 -3.01 1.08 1.95
CA TYR A 44 -3.66 -0.24 1.94
C TYR A 44 -3.83 -0.82 3.35
N ALA A 45 -2.80 -0.73 4.19
CA ALA A 45 -2.87 -1.20 5.57
C ALA A 45 -3.95 -0.48 6.38
N GLY A 46 -4.07 0.85 6.22
CA GLY A 46 -5.14 1.64 6.85
C GLY A 46 -6.55 1.29 6.38
N LEU A 47 -6.68 0.70 5.18
CA LEU A 47 -7.93 0.15 4.64
C LEU A 47 -8.15 -1.33 4.98
N GLU A 48 -7.34 -1.91 5.87
CA GLU A 48 -7.33 -3.35 6.21
C GLU A 48 -7.11 -4.26 5.00
N ARG A 49 -6.50 -3.74 3.92
CA ARG A 49 -6.14 -4.49 2.72
C ARG A 49 -4.72 -5.02 2.85
N LEU A 50 -4.53 -5.95 3.78
CA LEU A 50 -3.21 -6.38 4.24
C LEU A 50 -2.39 -7.03 3.12
N SER A 51 -2.99 -7.87 2.27
CA SER A 51 -2.30 -8.47 1.12
C SER A 51 -1.77 -7.43 0.14
N ASP A 52 -2.58 -6.42 -0.19
CA ASP A 52 -2.14 -5.33 -1.06
C ASP A 52 -1.04 -4.48 -0.40
N ALA A 53 -1.08 -4.35 0.93
CA ALA A 53 -0.04 -3.66 1.68
C ALA A 53 1.29 -4.42 1.65
N VAL A 54 1.26 -5.74 1.81
CA VAL A 54 2.45 -6.61 1.69
C VAL A 54 3.07 -6.50 0.30
N GLU A 55 2.27 -6.62 -0.75
CA GLU A 55 2.78 -6.50 -2.13
C GLU A 55 3.38 -5.12 -2.44
N ALA A 56 2.78 -4.06 -1.91
CA ALA A 56 3.34 -2.71 -2.01
C ALA A 56 4.65 -2.58 -1.22
N TRP A 57 4.76 -3.17 -0.03
CA TRP A 57 6.02 -3.18 0.73
C TRP A 57 7.11 -4.02 0.07
N ARG A 58 6.78 -5.15 -0.56
CA ARG A 58 7.73 -5.94 -1.37
C ARG A 58 8.27 -5.12 -2.52
N SER A 59 7.40 -4.37 -3.20
CA SER A 59 7.81 -3.43 -4.25
C SER A 59 8.70 -2.31 -3.68
N CYS A 60 8.39 -1.79 -2.51
CA CYS A 60 9.20 -0.78 -1.83
C CYS A 60 10.63 -1.28 -1.56
N VAL A 61 10.77 -2.44 -0.92
CA VAL A 61 12.07 -3.07 -0.63
C VAL A 61 12.81 -3.44 -1.90
N LYS A 62 12.12 -3.85 -2.98
CA LYS A 62 12.78 -4.11 -4.28
C LYS A 62 13.56 -2.90 -4.83
N TYR A 63 13.09 -1.67 -4.56
CA TYR A 63 13.72 -0.44 -5.05
C TYR A 63 14.67 0.22 -4.05
N ASP A 64 14.67 -0.22 -2.79
CA ASP A 64 15.54 0.28 -1.71
C ASP A 64 15.65 -0.81 -0.64
N ASP A 65 16.48 -1.83 -0.92
CA ASP A 65 16.62 -3.03 -0.10
C ASP A 65 17.57 -2.83 1.08
N GLU A 66 18.48 -1.86 1.01
CA GLU A 66 19.38 -1.48 2.11
C GLU A 66 18.64 -0.74 3.24
N ASN A 67 17.42 -0.28 3.00
CA ASN A 67 16.65 0.47 3.97
C ASN A 67 16.00 -0.44 5.02
N GLU A 68 16.65 -0.54 6.18
CA GLU A 68 16.18 -1.35 7.32
C GLU A 68 14.74 -1.01 7.75
N HIS A 69 14.34 0.27 7.64
CA HIS A 69 12.99 0.69 7.98
C HIS A 69 11.95 0.09 7.02
N PHE A 70 12.24 -0.02 5.73
CA PHE A 70 11.35 -0.66 4.75
C PHE A 70 11.28 -2.17 4.96
N GLN A 71 12.42 -2.82 5.23
CA GLN A 71 12.43 -4.23 5.57
C GLN A 71 11.61 -4.53 6.84
N ALA A 72 11.77 -3.73 7.89
CA ALA A 72 10.99 -3.86 9.12
C ALA A 72 9.50 -3.63 8.88
N SER A 73 9.15 -2.67 8.02
CA SER A 73 7.75 -2.40 7.66
C SER A 73 7.11 -3.53 6.84
N LEU A 74 7.88 -4.16 5.93
CA LEU A 74 7.45 -5.35 5.21
C LEU A 74 7.16 -6.51 6.17
N ARG A 75 8.11 -6.82 7.07
CA ARG A 75 7.93 -7.88 8.09
C ARG A 75 6.67 -7.66 8.92
N LYS A 76 6.46 -6.42 9.40
CA LYS A 76 5.25 -6.05 10.15
C LYS A 76 3.97 -6.25 9.34
N ALA A 77 3.98 -5.94 8.04
CA ALA A 77 2.83 -6.13 7.18
C ALA A 77 2.52 -7.62 6.95
N GLU A 78 3.55 -8.44 6.77
CA GLU A 78 3.43 -9.90 6.62
C GLU A 78 2.88 -10.55 7.91
N ASP A 79 3.38 -10.12 9.07
CA ASP A 79 2.86 -10.58 10.38
C ASP A 79 1.40 -10.19 10.57
N ALA A 80 1.02 -8.96 10.19
CA ALA A 80 -0.36 -8.49 10.26
C ALA A 80 -1.28 -9.29 9.34
N GLU A 81 -0.85 -9.57 8.11
CA GLU A 81 -1.59 -10.42 7.16
C GLU A 81 -1.76 -11.83 7.72
N ALA A 82 -0.67 -12.45 8.21
CA ALA A 82 -0.69 -13.79 8.79
C ALA A 82 -1.62 -13.86 10.02
N GLN A 83 -1.62 -12.84 10.87
CA GLN A 83 -2.51 -12.77 12.02
C GLN A 83 -3.98 -12.60 11.58
N SER A 84 -4.27 -11.75 10.60
CA SER A 84 -5.62 -11.60 10.04
C SER A 84 -6.14 -12.90 9.41
N LEU A 85 -5.25 -13.68 8.79
CA LEU A 85 -5.60 -15.00 8.25
C LEU A 85 -5.94 -15.99 9.38
N LYS A 86 -5.14 -16.02 10.45
CA LYS A 86 -5.39 -16.88 11.63
C LYS A 86 -6.70 -16.53 12.34
N GLU A 87 -7.01 -15.25 12.44
CA GLU A 87 -8.24 -14.76 13.08
C GLU A 87 -9.50 -14.93 12.21
N GLY A 88 -9.36 -15.43 10.98
CA GLY A 88 -10.49 -15.56 10.05
C GLY A 88 -11.10 -14.22 9.63
N LYS A 89 -10.43 -13.09 9.92
CA LYS A 89 -10.88 -11.74 9.54
C LYS A 89 -10.60 -11.40 8.09
N PHE A 90 -10.00 -12.33 7.35
CA PHE A 90 -9.65 -12.13 5.95
C PHE A 90 -10.91 -11.93 5.09
N LYS A 91 -11.15 -10.67 4.71
CA LYS A 91 -12.15 -10.34 3.70
C LYS A 91 -11.51 -10.54 2.33
N PHE A 92 -11.87 -11.64 1.65
CA PHE A 92 -11.54 -11.83 0.25
C PHE A 92 -12.17 -10.68 -0.56
N GLN A 93 -11.41 -9.64 -0.88
CA GLN A 93 -11.79 -8.76 -1.96
C GLN A 93 -11.50 -9.54 -3.24
N ALA A 94 -12.52 -10.23 -3.75
CA ALA A 94 -12.51 -10.72 -5.12
C ALA A 94 -11.96 -9.60 -5.98
N LYS A 95 -10.86 -9.88 -6.71
CA LYS A 95 -10.27 -8.95 -7.68
C LYS A 95 -11.43 -8.28 -8.41
N ARG A 96 -11.65 -6.99 -8.15
CA ARG A 96 -12.61 -6.20 -8.93
C ARG A 96 -12.21 -6.44 -10.38
N LYS A 97 -13.06 -7.16 -11.13
CA LYS A 97 -12.94 -7.27 -12.57
C LYS A 97 -12.74 -5.84 -13.05
N VAL A 98 -11.58 -5.58 -13.64
CA VAL A 98 -11.35 -4.36 -14.39
C VAL A 98 -12.46 -4.38 -15.44
N ASP A 99 -13.39 -3.44 -15.30
CA ASP A 99 -14.46 -3.23 -16.25
C ASP A 99 -13.79 -2.75 -17.54
N THR A 100 -13.46 -3.68 -18.43
CA THR A 100 -13.11 -3.38 -19.82
C THR A 100 -14.40 -3.01 -20.54
N GLY A 101 -14.95 -1.85 -20.18
CA GLY A 101 -16.05 -1.21 -20.87
C GLY A 101 -15.50 -0.14 -21.80
N ILE A 102 -15.03 -0.57 -22.97
CA ILE A 102 -14.97 0.30 -24.15
C ILE A 102 -15.96 -0.33 -25.13
N GLY A 103 -17.16 0.24 -25.16
CA GLY A 103 -18.10 0.09 -26.27
C GLY A 103 -17.80 1.11 -27.36
#